data_AF-A0A1Q4D6B3-F1
#
_entry.id   AF-A0A1Q4D6B3-F1
#
_cell.length_a   1.000
_cell.length_b   1.000
_cell.length_c   1.000
_cell.angle_alpha   90.00
_cell.angle_beta   90.00
_cell.angle_gamma   90.00
#
_symmetry.space_group_name_H-M   'P 1'
#
loop_
_entity.id
_entity.type
_entity.pdbx_description
1 polymer ?
#
loop_
_entity_poly.entity_id
_entity_poly.type
_entity_poly.pdbx_seq_one_letter_code
_entity_poly.pdbx_strand_id
1 'polypeptide(L)'
;MTTERMEVQRVIPAEPEAIFVVLCDPQGHVSIDASGMLMDATGDPVAAVGDRFVVHMDREALGDLPMGRYDVTVIITVFEPGKEIAWTIDGTIQPPIRHVYGYRLEPADGGTLVTSYYDWSDISQEWKDTGRFPIIAETSLKATLGILQRTVVRGR
;
A
#
# COMPACT_ATOMS: atom_id res chain seq x y z
N MET A 1 -15.43 13.98 -13.66
CA MET A 1 -14.16 13.26 -13.50
C MET A 1 -14.52 11.83 -13.14
N THR A 2 -14.01 10.85 -13.88
CA THR A 2 -14.25 9.43 -13.59
C THR A 2 -13.34 9.04 -12.44
N THR A 3 -13.90 8.50 -11.36
CA THR A 3 -13.13 7.93 -10.26
C THR A 3 -12.49 6.63 -10.75
N GLU A 4 -11.16 6.59 -10.79
CA GLU A 4 -10.39 5.40 -11.18
C GLU A 4 -9.71 4.84 -9.94
N ARG A 5 -10.46 3.99 -9.23
CA ARG A 5 -10.05 3.43 -7.94
C ARG A 5 -10.61 2.02 -7.81
N MET A 6 -9.86 1.16 -7.13
CA MET A 6 -10.37 -0.10 -6.61
C MET A 6 -10.23 -0.16 -5.10
N GLU A 7 -11.09 -0.94 -4.46
CA GLU A 7 -11.02 -1.23 -3.04
C GLU A 7 -11.46 -2.65 -2.73
N VAL A 8 -10.88 -3.21 -1.67
CA VAL A 8 -11.20 -4.54 -1.16
C VAL A 8 -11.26 -4.48 0.36
N GLN A 9 -12.08 -5.34 0.95
CA GLN A 9 -12.35 -5.30 2.38
C GLN A 9 -12.17 -6.66 3.02
N ARG A 10 -11.75 -6.66 4.29
CA ARG A 10 -11.68 -7.85 5.14
C ARG A 10 -11.86 -7.47 6.60
N VAL A 11 -12.65 -8.23 7.35
CA VAL A 11 -12.65 -8.15 8.82
C VAL A 11 -11.43 -8.90 9.34
N ILE A 12 -10.57 -8.21 10.07
CA ILE A 12 -9.38 -8.76 10.72
C ILE A 12 -9.63 -8.83 12.23
N PRO A 13 -9.41 -9.99 12.89
CA PRO A 13 -9.65 -10.17 14.33
C PRO A 13 -8.55 -9.54 15.20
N ALA A 14 -8.33 -8.24 15.02
CA ALA A 14 -7.40 -7.43 15.76
C ALA A 14 -7.96 -6.01 15.96
N GLU A 15 -7.45 -5.32 16.98
CA GLU A 15 -7.79 -3.92 17.24
C GLU A 15 -7.19 -3.03 16.14
N PRO A 16 -7.85 -1.90 15.79
CA PRO A 16 -7.37 -0.98 14.77
C PRO A 16 -5.94 -0.52 15.01
N GLU A 17 -5.56 -0.27 16.27
CA GLU A 17 -4.23 0.20 16.66
C GLU A 17 -3.14 -0.84 16.34
N ALA A 18 -3.42 -2.12 16.56
CA ALA A 18 -2.46 -3.20 16.26
C ALA A 18 -2.23 -3.35 14.76
N ILE A 19 -3.28 -3.16 13.95
CA ILE A 19 -3.17 -3.13 12.49
C ILE A 19 -2.40 -1.89 12.05
N PHE A 20 -2.72 -0.73 12.62
CA PHE A 20 -2.12 0.55 12.26
C PHE A 20 -0.62 0.59 12.50
N VAL A 21 -0.13 -0.05 13.58
CA VAL A 21 1.32 -0.20 13.84
C VAL A 21 2.04 -0.89 12.68
N VAL A 22 1.49 -1.98 12.13
CA VAL A 22 2.08 -2.66 10.96
C VAL A 22 2.06 -1.75 9.72
N LEU A 23 1.00 -0.98 9.53
CA LEU A 23 0.89 -0.06 8.40
C LEU A 23 1.80 1.17 8.51
N CYS A 24 2.28 1.51 9.72
CA CYS A 24 3.25 2.60 9.92
C CYS A 24 4.71 2.15 9.73
N ASP A 25 4.99 0.86 9.89
CA ASP A 25 6.34 0.30 9.82
C ASP A 25 6.76 0.01 8.37
N PRO A 26 7.88 0.57 7.87
CA PRO A 26 8.44 0.22 6.56
C PRO A 26 8.58 -1.29 6.32
N GLN A 27 9.03 -2.03 7.34
CA GLN A 27 9.15 -3.49 7.26
C GLN A 27 7.79 -4.19 7.35
N GLY A 28 6.82 -3.53 7.97
CA GLY A 28 5.42 -3.93 7.93
C GLY A 28 4.86 -3.96 6.51
N HIS A 29 5.16 -2.95 5.69
CA HIS A 29 4.76 -2.91 4.27
C HIS A 29 5.33 -4.08 3.47
N VAL A 30 6.62 -4.37 3.66
CA VAL A 30 7.30 -5.53 3.04
C VAL A 30 6.65 -6.84 3.50
N SER A 31 6.39 -6.98 4.81
CA SER A 31 5.89 -8.22 5.40
C SER A 31 4.49 -8.62 4.92
N ILE A 32 3.68 -7.66 4.45
CA ILE A 32 2.30 -7.89 4.02
C ILE A 32 2.12 -7.92 2.50
N ASP A 33 3.13 -7.53 1.73
CA ASP A 33 3.03 -7.43 0.28
C ASP A 33 2.74 -8.80 -0.37
N ALA A 34 1.65 -8.86 -1.14
CA ALA A 34 1.32 -10.01 -1.96
C ALA A 34 1.64 -9.79 -3.45
N SER A 35 2.10 -8.61 -3.86
CA SER A 35 2.59 -8.40 -5.23
C SER A 35 3.94 -9.10 -5.47
N GLY A 36 4.71 -9.31 -4.39
CA GLY A 36 6.04 -9.89 -4.45
C GLY A 36 7.10 -8.89 -4.90
N MET A 37 6.76 -7.60 -5.01
CA MET A 37 7.69 -6.57 -5.43
C MET A 37 8.49 -5.99 -4.29
N LEU A 38 7.93 -5.93 -3.09
CA LEU A 38 8.60 -5.30 -1.95
C LEU A 38 9.60 -6.30 -1.36
N MET A 39 10.89 -6.04 -1.56
CA MET A 39 11.96 -6.96 -1.13
C MET A 39 12.53 -6.60 0.24
N ASP A 40 12.65 -5.30 0.52
CA ASP A 40 13.17 -4.76 1.77
C ASP A 40 12.77 -3.28 1.91
N ALA A 41 12.96 -2.68 3.08
CA ALA A 41 12.69 -1.26 3.32
C ALA A 41 13.70 -0.63 4.28
N THR A 42 14.05 0.64 4.01
CA THR A 42 14.93 1.46 4.84
C THR A 42 14.19 2.70 5.32
N GLY A 43 14.13 2.89 6.63
CA GLY A 43 13.52 4.04 7.27
C GLY A 43 12.96 3.70 8.64
N ASP A 44 12.47 4.71 9.35
CA ASP A 44 11.79 4.57 10.62
C ASP A 44 10.26 4.48 10.42
N PRO A 45 9.51 3.94 11.40
CA PRO A 45 8.05 4.01 11.40
C PRO A 45 7.53 5.44 11.24
N VAL A 46 6.53 5.60 10.38
CA VAL A 46 5.92 6.90 10.10
C VAL A 46 4.93 7.31 11.21
N ALA A 47 4.82 8.61 11.46
CA ALA A 47 4.01 9.20 12.52
C ALA A 47 3.18 10.42 12.07
N ALA A 48 3.37 10.94 10.85
CA ALA A 48 2.63 12.07 10.33
C ALA A 48 2.59 12.12 8.79
N VAL A 49 1.72 12.99 8.25
CA VAL A 49 1.74 13.38 6.84
C VAL A 49 3.10 14.02 6.50
N GLY A 50 3.65 13.63 5.35
CA GLY A 50 4.95 14.09 4.87
C GLY A 50 6.13 13.21 5.28
N ASP A 51 5.93 12.25 6.19
CA ASP A 51 6.95 11.26 6.52
C ASP A 51 7.25 10.36 5.31
N ARG A 52 8.49 9.86 5.28
CA ARG A 52 9.04 9.14 4.12
C ARG A 52 9.89 7.96 4.56
N PHE A 53 9.86 6.91 3.76
CA PHE A 53 10.82 5.80 3.85
C PHE A 53 11.07 5.23 2.46
N VAL A 54 12.19 4.51 2.30
CA VAL A 54 12.57 3.87 1.04
C VAL A 54 12.12 2.42 1.06
N VAL A 55 11.63 1.96 -0.08
CA VAL A 55 11.29 0.56 -0.33
C VAL A 55 12.14 0.08 -1.50
N HIS A 56 12.83 -1.03 -1.28
CA HIS A 56 13.66 -1.71 -2.26
C HIS A 56 12.80 -2.70 -3.03
N MET A 57 12.56 -2.40 -4.30
CA MET A 57 11.63 -3.13 -5.16
C MET A 57 12.36 -4.14 -6.04
N ASP A 58 11.66 -5.20 -6.43
CA ASP A 58 12.05 -6.09 -7.54
C ASP A 58 10.81 -6.40 -8.40
N ARG A 59 10.81 -5.94 -9.66
CA ARG A 59 9.62 -6.08 -10.53
C ARG A 59 9.43 -7.49 -11.09
N GLU A 60 10.40 -8.38 -10.90
CA GLU A 60 10.39 -9.72 -11.51
C GLU A 60 9.09 -10.49 -11.19
N ALA A 61 8.54 -10.32 -9.98
CA ALA A 61 7.31 -10.99 -9.55
C ALA A 61 6.05 -10.58 -10.35
N LEU A 62 6.01 -9.36 -10.91
CA LEU A 62 4.91 -8.94 -11.78
C LEU A 62 5.04 -9.50 -13.20
N GLY A 63 6.26 -9.77 -13.66
CA GLY A 63 6.53 -10.36 -14.97
C GLY A 63 6.06 -9.52 -16.17
N ASP A 64 5.81 -8.22 -15.98
CA ASP A 64 5.20 -7.34 -16.98
C ASP A 64 6.24 -6.53 -17.78
N LEU A 65 7.36 -6.16 -17.16
CA LEU A 65 8.46 -5.41 -17.76
C LEU A 65 9.82 -5.86 -17.18
N PRO A 66 10.90 -5.89 -17.98
CA PRO A 66 12.23 -6.26 -17.52
C PRO A 66 12.92 -5.10 -16.77
N MET A 67 12.30 -4.62 -15.69
CA MET A 67 12.83 -3.50 -14.90
C MET A 67 13.83 -3.96 -13.81
N GLY A 68 13.73 -5.20 -13.35
CA GLY A 68 14.55 -5.70 -12.24
C GLY A 68 14.36 -4.90 -10.96
N ARG A 69 15.47 -4.64 -10.26
CA ARG A 69 15.48 -3.94 -8.97
C ARG A 69 15.55 -2.43 -9.10
N TYR A 70 14.80 -1.74 -8.27
CA TYR A 70 14.78 -0.28 -8.20
C TYR A 70 14.26 0.18 -6.84
N ASP A 71 14.53 1.42 -6.47
CA ASP A 71 14.03 2.01 -5.24
C ASP A 71 12.85 2.94 -5.52
N VAL A 72 11.89 2.94 -4.59
CA VAL A 72 10.84 3.96 -4.50
C VAL A 72 10.83 4.56 -3.10
N THR A 73 10.53 5.84 -3.00
CA THR A 73 10.26 6.50 -1.73
C THR A 73 8.76 6.58 -1.51
N VAL A 74 8.29 5.99 -0.42
CA VAL A 74 6.93 6.18 0.07
C VAL A 74 6.82 7.56 0.71
N ILE A 75 5.72 8.26 0.46
CA ILE A 75 5.42 9.58 1.03
C ILE A 75 4.01 9.55 1.61
N ILE A 76 3.89 9.71 2.92
CA ILE A 76 2.60 9.69 3.60
C ILE A 76 1.78 10.93 3.23
N THR A 77 0.58 10.72 2.71
CA THR A 77 -0.35 11.78 2.28
C THR A 77 -1.57 11.90 3.19
N VAL A 78 -1.97 10.82 3.85
CA VAL A 78 -3.00 10.80 4.90
C VAL A 78 -2.46 10.04 6.10
N PHE A 79 -2.66 10.59 7.30
CA PHE A 79 -2.27 9.95 8.54
C PHE A 79 -3.26 10.30 9.66
N GLU A 80 -4.17 9.38 9.95
CA GLU A 80 -5.14 9.43 11.03
C GLU A 80 -4.96 8.18 11.91
N PRO A 81 -4.30 8.31 13.08
CA PRO A 81 -4.00 7.19 13.95
C PRO A 81 -5.19 6.27 14.20
N GLY A 82 -5.02 4.98 13.88
CA GLY A 82 -6.04 3.94 14.07
C GLY A 82 -7.25 4.03 13.12
N LYS A 83 -7.22 4.93 12.11
CA LYS A 83 -8.36 5.16 11.21
C LYS A 83 -7.98 5.12 9.74
N GLU A 84 -7.00 5.89 9.32
CA GLU A 84 -6.63 5.95 7.90
C GLU A 84 -5.14 6.27 7.72
N ILE A 85 -4.52 5.56 6.79
CA ILE A 85 -3.17 5.88 6.32
C ILE A 85 -3.12 5.70 4.81
N ALA A 86 -2.55 6.67 4.12
CA ALA A 86 -2.40 6.66 2.67
C ALA A 86 -1.08 7.28 2.26
N TRP A 87 -0.59 6.85 1.11
CA TRP A 87 0.67 7.34 0.57
C TRP A 87 0.70 7.31 -0.95
N THR A 88 1.55 8.16 -1.49
CA THR A 88 2.00 8.07 -2.88
C THR A 88 3.47 7.63 -2.92
N ILE A 89 3.98 7.37 -4.12
CA ILE A 89 5.38 7.02 -4.32
C ILE A 89 6.08 8.03 -5.22
N ASP A 90 7.35 8.22 -4.93
CA ASP A 90 8.31 8.97 -5.73
C ASP A 90 9.47 8.04 -6.11
N GLY A 91 9.93 8.08 -7.35
CA GLY A 91 10.86 7.07 -7.85
C GLY A 91 11.61 7.54 -9.09
N THR A 92 12.09 6.58 -9.88
CA THR A 92 12.88 6.85 -11.09
C THR A 92 12.08 7.55 -12.20
N ILE A 93 10.76 7.38 -12.21
CA ILE A 93 9.85 8.02 -13.16
C ILE A 93 9.53 9.42 -12.66
N GLN A 94 9.83 10.42 -13.50
CA GLN A 94 9.60 11.84 -13.21
C GLN A 94 8.82 12.52 -14.34
N PRO A 95 7.81 13.37 -14.02
CA PRO A 95 7.27 13.64 -12.68
C PRO A 95 6.60 12.39 -12.05
N PRO A 96 6.38 12.37 -10.73
CA PRO A 96 5.75 11.22 -10.07
C PRO A 96 4.37 10.92 -10.66
N ILE A 97 4.01 9.64 -10.72
CA ILE A 97 2.76 9.21 -11.39
C ILE A 97 1.52 9.63 -10.59
N ARG A 98 1.65 9.84 -9.27
CA ARG A 98 0.61 10.30 -8.33
C ARG A 98 -0.53 9.33 -8.02
N HIS A 99 -0.38 8.05 -8.37
CA HIS A 99 -1.25 7.03 -7.79
C HIS A 99 -1.07 6.92 -6.26
N VAL A 100 -2.12 6.48 -5.57
CA VAL A 100 -2.22 6.46 -4.12
C VAL A 100 -2.64 5.07 -3.66
N TYR A 101 -1.94 4.56 -2.65
CA TYR A 101 -2.34 3.38 -1.90
C TYR A 101 -2.81 3.81 -0.52
N GLY A 102 -3.78 3.12 0.06
CA GLY A 102 -4.18 3.41 1.44
C GLY A 102 -5.04 2.35 2.08
N TYR A 103 -5.22 2.54 3.38
CA TYR A 103 -5.97 1.67 4.28
C TYR A 103 -6.91 2.51 5.13
N ARG A 104 -8.19 2.10 5.20
CA ARG A 104 -9.17 2.60 6.18
C ARG A 104 -9.49 1.50 7.17
N LEU A 105 -9.55 1.85 8.45
CA LEU A 105 -9.77 0.98 9.58
C LEU A 105 -11.02 1.43 10.33
N GLU A 106 -12.00 0.55 10.43
CA GLU A 106 -13.25 0.82 11.13
C GLU A 106 -13.50 -0.29 12.16
N PRO A 107 -13.77 0.03 13.44
CA PRO A 107 -14.17 -0.99 14.41
C PRO A 107 -15.39 -1.78 13.91
N ALA A 108 -15.35 -3.10 14.06
CA ALA A 108 -16.41 -4.00 13.62
C ALA A 108 -16.62 -5.14 14.62
N ASP A 109 -17.74 -5.85 14.52
CA ASP A 109 -17.91 -7.06 15.31
C ASP A 109 -16.82 -8.09 14.96
N GLY A 110 -16.19 -8.65 15.98
CA GLY A 110 -15.07 -9.58 15.82
C GLY A 110 -13.72 -8.95 15.44
N GLY A 111 -13.57 -7.62 15.40
CA GLY A 111 -12.28 -6.93 15.23
C GLY A 111 -12.37 -5.61 14.48
N THR A 112 -11.65 -5.51 13.35
CA THR A 112 -11.60 -4.29 12.53
C THR A 112 -11.95 -4.61 11.08
N LEU A 113 -12.89 -3.87 10.50
CA LEU A 113 -13.09 -3.84 9.05
C LEU A 113 -11.95 -3.03 8.41
N VAL A 114 -11.09 -3.72 7.68
CA VAL A 114 -9.96 -3.12 6.97
C VAL A 114 -10.31 -3.00 5.51
N THR A 115 -10.31 -1.78 5.00
CA THR A 115 -10.46 -1.47 3.57
C THR A 115 -9.10 -1.09 3.00
N SER A 116 -8.58 -1.87 2.05
CA SER A 116 -7.41 -1.49 1.27
C SER A 116 -7.86 -0.91 -0.07
N TYR A 117 -7.30 0.22 -0.47
CA TYR A 117 -7.66 0.89 -1.71
C TYR A 117 -6.44 1.28 -2.53
N TYR A 118 -6.65 1.35 -3.84
CA TYR A 118 -5.67 1.79 -4.82
C TYR A 118 -6.35 2.76 -5.78
N ASP A 119 -5.86 3.99 -5.82
CA ASP A 119 -6.45 5.12 -6.54
C ASP A 119 -5.46 5.68 -7.56
N TRP A 120 -5.87 5.78 -8.82
CA TRP A 120 -5.08 6.38 -9.89
C TRP A 120 -5.88 7.43 -10.66
N SER A 121 -6.89 8.02 -10.01
CA SER A 121 -7.74 9.06 -10.60
C SER A 121 -6.93 10.27 -11.08
N ASP A 122 -5.86 10.61 -10.34
CA ASP A 122 -5.02 11.80 -10.54
C ASP A 122 -3.76 11.59 -11.39
N ILE A 123 -3.59 10.40 -12.00
CA ILE A 123 -2.47 10.18 -12.94
C ILE A 123 -2.66 11.01 -14.21
N SER A 124 -1.56 11.39 -14.88
CA SER A 124 -1.63 12.17 -16.13
C SER A 124 -2.35 11.39 -17.25
N GLN A 125 -2.94 12.11 -18.20
CA GLN A 125 -3.61 11.49 -19.35
C GLN A 125 -2.65 10.59 -20.16
N GLU A 126 -1.38 11.00 -20.29
CA GLU A 126 -0.34 10.18 -20.91
C GLU A 126 -0.24 8.78 -20.27
N TRP A 127 -0.29 8.70 -18.93
CA TRP A 127 -0.30 7.42 -18.22
C TRP A 127 -1.59 6.64 -18.42
N LYS A 128 -2.74 7.30 -18.46
CA LYS A 128 -4.04 6.66 -18.72
C LYS A 128 -4.07 6.01 -20.11
N ASP A 129 -3.55 6.70 -21.11
CA ASP A 129 -3.51 6.24 -22.50
C ASP A 129 -2.62 4.99 -22.69
N THR A 130 -1.70 4.71 -21.77
CA THR A 130 -0.88 3.48 -21.80
C THR A 130 -1.67 2.20 -21.50
N GLY A 131 -2.83 2.30 -20.85
CA GLY A 131 -3.60 1.15 -20.39
C GLY A 131 -2.90 0.28 -19.33
N ARG A 132 -1.81 0.76 -18.72
CA ARG A 132 -1.04 0.01 -17.70
C ARG A 132 -1.67 0.03 -16.31
N PHE A 133 -2.52 1.00 -16.04
CA PHE A 133 -3.21 1.09 -14.76
C PHE A 133 -4.49 0.25 -14.76
N PRO A 134 -4.77 -0.49 -13.68
CA PRO A 134 -4.00 -0.57 -12.44
C PRO A 134 -2.76 -1.47 -12.53
N ILE A 135 -1.62 -1.01 -12.01
CA ILE A 135 -0.37 -1.80 -11.92
C ILE A 135 -0.53 -3.02 -11.01
N ILE A 136 -1.27 -2.87 -9.89
CA ILE A 136 -1.51 -3.95 -8.92
C ILE A 136 -2.92 -4.48 -9.14
N ALA A 137 -3.03 -5.80 -9.24
CA ALA A 137 -4.31 -6.47 -9.40
C ALA A 137 -5.12 -6.46 -8.08
N GLU A 138 -6.44 -6.46 -8.20
CA GLU A 138 -7.38 -6.58 -7.07
C GLU A 138 -7.11 -7.83 -6.23
N THR A 139 -6.69 -8.92 -6.86
CA THR A 139 -6.31 -10.17 -6.19
C THR A 139 -5.11 -10.01 -5.27
N SER A 140 -4.12 -9.19 -5.64
CA SER A 140 -2.98 -8.88 -4.78
C SER A 140 -3.43 -8.09 -3.55
N LEU A 141 -4.31 -7.10 -3.69
CA LEU A 141 -4.88 -6.38 -2.54
C LEU A 141 -5.63 -7.32 -1.58
N LYS A 142 -6.45 -8.24 -2.12
CA LYS A 142 -7.16 -9.25 -1.30
C LYS A 142 -6.17 -10.17 -0.56
N ALA A 143 -5.13 -10.61 -1.25
CA ALA A 143 -4.10 -11.47 -0.68
C ALA A 143 -3.32 -10.73 0.42
N THR A 144 -2.93 -9.47 0.19
CA THR A 144 -2.28 -8.60 1.17
C THR A 144 -3.10 -8.49 2.46
N LEU A 145 -4.43 -8.30 2.38
CA LEU A 145 -5.28 -8.29 3.59
C LEU A 145 -5.26 -9.64 4.35
N GLY A 146 -5.14 -10.75 3.64
CA GLY A 146 -4.97 -12.07 4.26
C GLY A 146 -3.60 -12.24 4.93
N ILE A 147 -2.55 -11.68 4.35
CA ILE A 147 -1.21 -11.67 4.95
C ILE A 147 -1.19 -10.75 6.18
N LEU A 148 -1.74 -9.54 6.08
CA LEU A 148 -1.87 -8.58 7.17
C LEU A 148 -2.54 -9.21 8.39
N GLN A 149 -3.66 -9.91 8.20
CA GLN A 149 -4.30 -10.66 9.29
C GLN A 149 -3.33 -11.64 9.95
N ARG A 150 -2.62 -12.46 9.17
CA ARG A 150 -1.68 -13.44 9.71
C ARG A 150 -0.52 -12.78 10.45
N THR A 151 -0.02 -11.66 9.94
CA THR A 151 1.07 -10.88 10.55
C THR A 151 0.64 -10.32 11.90
N VAL A 152 -0.51 -9.63 11.96
CA VAL A 152 -1.00 -9.01 13.20
C VAL A 152 -1.41 -10.07 14.25
N VAL A 153 -2.04 -11.17 13.83
CA VAL A 153 -2.49 -12.22 14.77
C VAL A 153 -1.31 -13.02 15.36
N ARG A 154 -0.24 -13.25 14.60
CA ARG A 154 0.95 -13.99 15.08
C ARG A 154 1.89 -13.13 15.92
N GLY A 155 1.86 -11.81 15.75
CA GLY A 155 2.64 -10.87 16.57
C GLY A 155 2.04 -10.58 17.95
N ARG A 156 0.87 -11.15 18.27
CA ARG A 156 0.25 -11.12 19.59
C ARG A 156 0.77 -12.24 20.50
#